data_AF-A0A8H5KSD8-F1
#
_entry.id   AF-A0A8H5KSD8-F1
#
_cell.length_a   1.000
_cell.length_b   1.000
_cell.length_c   1.000
_cell.angle_alpha   90.00
_cell.angle_beta   90.00
_cell.angle_gamma   90.00
#
_symmetry.space_group_name_H-M   'P 1'
#
loop_
_entity.id
_entity.type
_entity.pdbx_description
1 polymer ?
#
loop_
_entity_poly.entity_id
_entity_poly.type
_entity_poly.pdbx_seq_one_letter_code
_entity_poly.pdbx_strand_id
1 'polypeptide(L)'
;MMPGLVDAHIHPLSGGAGLLKCNMNFQPLGLSKVLEKIQSCLDDEKNKTDKDWLEVISLDYYALVDDTGGVTKKDLDKIKTKRPILVASADSHTFWVNSAALKVSSLTSKTKDPRNGKFERLPGSQELSGILQDSATSLLAGPAPPTAEDNVRSARAALKLLREEGVTSFQEAASTEDTALAFAAIKKEGGLTARGFFDYLVQPPNNTAGIDLLELMIW
;
A
#
# COMPACT_ATOMS: atom_id res chain seq x y z
N MET A 1 13.50 19.87 -29.40
CA MET A 1 12.28 19.12 -29.01
C MET A 1 12.54 17.64 -29.19
N MET A 2 11.97 16.80 -28.33
CA MET A 2 12.06 15.34 -28.41
C MET A 2 10.65 14.71 -28.27
N PRO A 3 10.46 13.45 -28.68
CA PRO A 3 9.24 12.70 -28.38
C PRO A 3 8.97 12.62 -26.86
N GLY A 4 7.70 12.52 -26.48
CA GLY A 4 7.31 12.27 -25.08
C GLY A 4 7.74 10.88 -24.61
N LEU A 5 7.92 10.71 -23.30
CA LEU A 5 8.33 9.43 -22.72
C LEU A 5 7.18 8.42 -22.78
N VAL A 6 7.56 7.15 -22.91
CA VAL A 6 6.66 5.99 -22.89
C VAL A 6 7.12 5.07 -21.79
N ASP A 7 6.26 4.85 -20.79
CA ASP A 7 6.49 3.86 -19.75
C ASP A 7 5.87 2.52 -20.16
N ALA A 8 6.70 1.51 -20.41
CA ALA A 8 6.25 0.23 -20.95
C ALA A 8 5.77 -0.77 -19.89
N HIS A 9 5.90 -0.47 -18.60
CA HIS A 9 5.48 -1.38 -17.53
C HIS A 9 5.33 -0.63 -16.20
N ILE A 10 4.10 -0.26 -15.85
CA ILE A 10 3.82 0.46 -14.60
C ILE A 10 2.46 0.05 -14.02
N HIS A 11 2.23 0.38 -12.75
CA HIS A 11 0.95 0.22 -12.05
C HIS A 11 0.41 1.59 -11.62
N PRO A 12 -0.07 2.43 -12.55
CA PRO A 12 -0.43 3.81 -12.27
C PRO A 12 -1.54 3.96 -11.22
N LEU A 13 -2.53 3.06 -11.16
CA LEU A 13 -3.56 3.19 -10.11
C LEU A 13 -2.95 3.00 -8.71
N SER A 14 -2.14 1.96 -8.54
CA SER A 14 -1.46 1.66 -7.26
C SER A 14 -0.46 2.76 -6.88
N GLY A 15 0.35 3.20 -7.85
CA GLY A 15 1.28 4.32 -7.65
C GLY A 15 0.54 5.60 -7.26
N GLY A 16 -0.55 5.92 -7.94
CA GLY A 16 -1.43 7.05 -7.63
C GLY A 16 -2.04 6.97 -6.22
N ALA A 17 -2.46 5.79 -5.78
CA ALA A 17 -2.94 5.58 -4.42
C ALA A 17 -1.83 5.84 -3.40
N GLY A 18 -0.60 5.39 -3.69
CA GLY A 18 0.57 5.67 -2.87
C GLY A 18 0.90 7.16 -2.73
N LEU A 19 0.72 7.95 -3.79
CA LEU A 19 0.92 9.41 -3.76
C LEU A 19 -0.05 10.15 -2.82
N LEU A 20 -1.19 9.53 -2.49
CA LEU A 20 -2.22 10.11 -1.63
C LEU A 20 -2.10 9.66 -0.16
N LYS A 21 -1.16 8.75 0.16
CA LYS A 21 -0.92 8.25 1.52
C LYS A 21 0.10 9.08 2.27
N CYS A 22 0.20 8.87 3.59
CA CYS A 22 1.30 9.39 4.38
C CYS A 22 2.61 8.71 3.94
N ASN A 23 3.51 9.45 3.28
CA ASN A 23 4.69 8.87 2.66
C ASN A 23 5.97 9.31 3.36
N MET A 24 6.80 8.36 3.80
CA MET A 24 8.10 8.61 4.43
C MET A 24 9.22 8.95 3.43
N ASN A 25 8.95 8.81 2.13
CA ASN A 25 9.82 9.15 1.01
C ASN A 25 11.19 8.48 1.09
N PHE A 26 11.27 7.27 1.66
CA PHE A 26 12.52 6.52 1.77
C PHE A 26 13.61 7.28 2.55
N GLN A 27 13.22 8.24 3.39
CA GLN A 27 14.17 9.04 4.15
C GLN A 27 14.72 8.20 5.32
N PRO A 28 16.04 8.20 5.55
CA PRO A 28 16.65 7.52 6.68
C PRO A 28 16.42 8.35 7.95
N LEU A 29 15.22 8.22 8.52
CA LEU A 29 14.77 8.99 9.67
C LEU A 29 14.89 8.16 10.95
N GLY A 30 15.49 8.73 12.00
CA GLY A 30 15.43 8.17 13.34
C GLY A 30 14.02 8.23 13.94
N LEU A 31 13.78 7.44 14.99
CA LEU A 31 12.44 7.19 15.54
C LEU A 31 11.64 8.45 15.87
N SER A 32 12.26 9.47 16.48
CA SER A 32 11.54 10.70 16.84
C SER A 32 10.93 11.40 15.63
N LYS A 33 11.66 11.50 14.52
CA LYS A 33 11.19 12.15 13.29
C LYS A 33 10.13 11.32 12.58
N VAL A 34 10.26 9.99 12.63
CA VAL A 34 9.22 9.09 12.12
C VAL A 34 7.92 9.32 12.88
N LEU A 35 7.95 9.28 14.22
CA LEU A 35 6.74 9.48 15.03
C LEU A 35 6.13 10.89 14.85
N GLU A 36 6.94 11.93 14.74
CA GLU A 36 6.49 13.30 14.44
C GLU A 36 5.74 13.36 13.10
N LYS A 37 6.28 12.73 12.06
CA LYS A 37 5.66 12.69 10.73
C LYS A 37 4.37 11.86 10.73
N ILE A 38 4.32 10.74 11.45
CA ILE A 38 3.09 9.96 11.61
C ILE A 38 2.01 10.79 12.34
N GLN A 39 2.39 11.52 13.39
CA GLN A 39 1.47 12.43 14.09
C GLN A 39 0.94 13.52 13.16
N SER A 40 1.80 14.16 12.36
CA SER A 40 1.37 15.15 11.38
C SER A 40 0.35 14.58 10.38
N CYS A 41 0.59 13.36 9.88
CA CYS A 41 -0.34 12.70 8.97
C CYS A 41 -1.71 12.40 9.63
N LEU A 42 -1.74 12.05 10.93
CA LEU A 42 -3.00 11.89 11.66
C LEU A 42 -3.75 13.22 11.78
N ASP A 43 -3.04 14.31 12.04
CA ASP A 43 -3.61 15.62 12.24
C ASP A 43 -4.21 16.20 10.94
N ASP A 44 -3.65 15.81 9.78
CA ASP A 44 -4.15 16.20 8.45
C ASP A 44 -5.44 15.45 8.05
N GLU A 45 -5.71 14.27 8.62
CA GLU A 45 -6.87 13.44 8.30
C GLU A 45 -8.12 13.76 9.14
N LYS A 46 -8.68 14.95 8.95
CA LYS A 46 -9.76 15.52 9.80
C LYS A 46 -11.10 14.78 9.79
N ASN A 47 -11.38 13.95 8.78
CA ASN A 47 -12.67 13.27 8.60
C ASN A 47 -12.60 11.75 8.89
N LYS A 48 -11.61 11.31 9.68
CA LYS A 48 -11.41 9.91 10.04
C LYS A 48 -11.89 9.61 11.45
N THR A 49 -12.39 8.40 11.64
CA THR A 49 -12.87 7.87 12.93
C THR A 49 -11.84 6.92 13.54
N ASP A 50 -12.06 6.51 14.79
CA ASP A 50 -11.24 5.50 15.48
C ASP A 50 -11.16 4.15 14.73
N LYS A 51 -12.06 3.88 13.77
CA LYS A 51 -12.09 2.65 12.97
C LYS A 51 -11.25 2.75 11.70
N ASP A 52 -10.94 3.97 11.27
CA ASP A 52 -10.18 4.19 10.04
C ASP A 52 -8.69 3.97 10.30
N TRP A 53 -8.06 3.19 9.43
CA TRP A 53 -6.62 2.95 9.48
C TRP A 53 -5.87 4.21 9.05
N LEU A 54 -4.74 4.49 9.70
CA LEU A 54 -3.72 5.35 9.13
C LEU A 54 -2.73 4.46 8.38
N GLU A 55 -2.57 4.73 7.09
CA GLU A 55 -1.60 4.05 6.23
C GLU A 55 -0.40 4.95 5.99
N VAL A 56 0.77 4.46 6.39
CA VAL A 56 2.06 5.11 6.19
C VAL A 56 2.90 4.20 5.29
N ILE A 57 3.55 4.75 4.28
CA ILE A 57 4.32 3.96 3.29
C ILE A 57 5.76 4.44 3.16
N SER A 58 6.58 3.60 2.52
CA SER A 58 7.96 3.91 2.14
C SER A 58 8.88 4.26 3.31
N LEU A 59 8.64 3.65 4.47
CA LEU A 59 9.54 3.76 5.61
C LEU A 59 10.87 3.06 5.27
N ASP A 60 11.99 3.73 5.48
CA ASP A 60 13.29 3.05 5.52
C ASP A 60 13.44 2.32 6.86
N TYR A 61 12.89 1.11 6.93
CA TYR A 61 12.85 0.32 8.15
C TYR A 61 14.26 -0.05 8.63
N TYR A 62 15.17 -0.36 7.71
CA TYR A 62 16.53 -0.79 8.05
C TYR A 62 17.35 0.35 8.65
N ALA A 63 17.29 1.55 8.07
CA ALA A 63 17.93 2.72 8.69
C ALA A 63 17.36 3.03 10.08
N LEU A 64 16.05 2.85 10.28
CA LEU A 64 15.41 3.07 11.57
C LEU A 64 15.88 2.07 12.63
N VAL A 65 15.97 0.77 12.30
CA VAL A 65 16.42 -0.24 13.27
C VAL A 65 17.92 -0.17 13.53
N ASP A 66 18.73 0.22 12.54
CA ASP A 66 20.17 0.46 12.73
C ASP A 66 20.43 1.61 13.70
N ASP A 67 19.62 2.67 13.66
CA ASP A 67 19.71 3.82 14.57
C ASP A 67 19.22 3.49 15.99
N THR A 68 18.16 2.66 16.12
CA THR A 68 17.45 2.46 17.39
C THR A 68 17.74 1.13 18.10
N GLY A 69 18.33 0.16 17.41
CA GLY A 69 18.46 -1.21 17.88
C GLY A 69 17.16 -2.02 17.81
N GLY A 70 16.12 -1.47 17.18
CA GLY A 70 14.81 -2.10 16.99
C GLY A 70 13.64 -1.22 17.42
N VAL A 71 12.47 -1.46 16.84
CA VAL A 71 11.23 -0.74 17.17
C VAL A 71 10.10 -1.71 17.47
N THR A 72 9.12 -1.26 18.24
CA THR A 72 7.98 -2.10 18.64
C THR A 72 6.68 -1.31 18.52
N LYS A 73 5.54 -2.00 18.63
CA LYS A 73 4.20 -1.41 18.72
C LYS A 73 4.11 -0.39 19.83
N LYS A 74 4.89 -0.54 20.92
CA LYS A 74 4.92 0.41 22.04
C LYS A 74 5.41 1.78 21.60
N ASP A 75 6.26 1.85 20.59
CA ASP A 75 6.76 3.12 20.06
C ASP A 75 5.67 3.83 19.24
N LEU A 76 4.86 3.10 18.46
CA LEU A 76 3.66 3.67 17.84
C LEU A 76 2.56 3.98 18.86
N ASP A 77 2.42 3.19 19.93
CA ASP A 77 1.43 3.43 20.98
C ASP A 77 1.70 4.71 21.79
N LYS A 78 2.90 5.31 21.66
CA LYS A 78 3.18 6.66 22.18
C LYS A 78 2.35 7.73 21.47
N ILE A 79 1.95 7.49 20.23
CA ILE A 79 1.02 8.31 19.47
C ILE A 79 -0.37 8.04 20.03
N LYS A 80 -0.95 9.03 20.72
CA LYS A 80 -2.19 8.90 21.50
C LYS A 80 -3.45 8.89 20.60
N THR A 81 -3.54 7.89 19.73
CA THR A 81 -4.70 7.63 18.87
C THR A 81 -5.30 6.26 19.16
N LYS A 82 -6.60 6.12 18.90
CA LYS A 82 -7.29 4.81 18.91
C LYS A 82 -7.27 4.13 17.56
N ARG A 83 -6.87 4.85 16.51
CA ARG A 83 -6.83 4.36 15.13
C ARG A 83 -5.76 3.27 15.00
N PRO A 84 -6.04 2.18 14.26
CA PRO A 84 -5.01 1.28 13.77
C PRO A 84 -4.00 2.06 12.93
N ILE A 85 -2.71 1.88 13.22
CA ILE A 85 -1.61 2.42 12.41
C ILE A 85 -0.93 1.26 11.71
N LEU A 86 -0.77 1.38 10.40
CA LEU A 86 0.02 0.48 9.56
C LEU A 86 1.12 1.29 8.89
N VAL A 87 2.37 0.93 9.17
CA VAL A 87 3.55 1.50 8.51
C VAL A 87 4.20 0.43 7.66
N ALA A 88 4.10 0.57 6.34
CA ALA A 88 4.76 -0.30 5.38
C ALA A 88 6.19 0.19 5.10
N SER A 89 7.14 -0.72 5.20
CA SER A 89 8.53 -0.51 4.81
C SER A 89 8.64 -0.33 3.29
N ALA A 90 9.69 0.35 2.86
CA ALA A 90 10.08 0.52 1.48
C ALA A 90 10.27 -0.79 0.72
N ASP A 91 10.67 -1.85 1.44
CA ASP A 91 10.80 -3.20 0.88
C ASP A 91 9.45 -3.83 0.49
N SER A 92 8.32 -3.29 0.95
CA SER A 92 6.96 -3.86 0.78
C SER A 92 6.76 -5.25 1.41
N HIS A 93 7.73 -5.74 2.19
CA HIS A 93 7.72 -7.04 2.88
C HIS A 93 7.62 -6.90 4.40
N THR A 94 8.03 -5.76 4.97
CA THR A 94 8.04 -5.50 6.42
C THR A 94 6.99 -4.46 6.80
N PHE A 95 6.14 -4.79 7.78
CA PHE A 95 5.08 -3.92 8.27
C PHE A 95 5.24 -3.71 9.77
N TRP A 96 5.12 -2.46 10.21
CA TRP A 96 5.16 -2.06 11.61
C TRP A 96 3.80 -1.49 12.02
N VAL A 97 3.19 -2.08 13.03
CA VAL A 97 1.81 -1.76 13.44
C VAL A 97 1.70 -1.52 14.94
N ASN A 98 0.72 -0.71 15.33
CA ASN A 98 0.45 -0.40 16.75
C ASN A 98 -0.43 -1.48 17.42
N SER A 99 -0.65 -1.36 18.73
CA SER A 99 -1.49 -2.31 19.47
C SER A 99 -2.94 -2.32 18.99
N ALA A 100 -3.47 -1.18 18.51
CA ALA A 100 -4.81 -1.11 17.96
C ALA A 100 -4.97 -1.96 16.69
N ALA A 101 -4.00 -1.91 15.77
CA ALA A 101 -3.97 -2.70 14.54
C ALA A 101 -3.93 -4.21 14.82
N LEU A 102 -3.09 -4.66 15.76
CA LEU A 102 -3.08 -6.08 16.17
C LEU A 102 -4.43 -6.50 16.75
N LYS A 103 -5.05 -5.65 17.59
CA LYS A 103 -6.33 -5.93 18.23
C LYS A 103 -7.46 -6.08 17.22
N VAL A 104 -7.62 -5.15 16.28
CA VAL A 104 -8.69 -5.23 15.26
C VAL A 104 -8.47 -6.39 14.29
N SER A 105 -7.22 -6.82 14.12
CA SER A 105 -6.85 -8.00 13.32
C SER A 105 -6.95 -9.31 14.10
N SER A 106 -7.36 -9.28 15.37
CA SER A 106 -7.42 -10.45 16.26
C SER A 106 -6.07 -11.21 16.40
N LEU A 107 -4.96 -10.50 16.24
CA LEU A 107 -3.61 -11.06 16.36
C LEU A 107 -3.13 -10.97 17.81
N THR A 108 -2.68 -12.10 18.36
CA THR A 108 -2.29 -12.22 19.77
C THR A 108 -0.97 -12.97 19.91
N SER A 109 -0.45 -13.09 21.13
CA SER A 109 0.72 -13.92 21.41
C SER A 109 0.55 -15.39 21.01
N LYS A 110 -0.69 -15.87 20.89
CA LYS A 110 -1.02 -17.24 20.46
C LYS A 110 -1.07 -17.41 18.95
N THR A 111 -1.04 -16.33 18.18
CA THR A 111 -1.00 -16.41 16.72
C THR A 111 0.30 -17.05 16.28
N LYS A 112 0.21 -18.09 15.45
CA LYS A 112 1.36 -18.78 14.87
C LYS A 112 1.81 -18.10 13.59
N ASP A 113 3.09 -18.22 13.28
CA ASP A 113 3.63 -17.77 12.00
C ASP A 113 2.97 -18.54 10.84
N PRO A 114 2.48 -17.88 9.79
CA PRO A 114 1.97 -18.54 8.61
C PRO A 114 3.13 -19.11 7.78
N ARG A 115 2.80 -19.93 6.77
CA ARG A 115 3.80 -20.33 5.79
C ARG A 115 4.37 -19.10 5.08
N ASN A 116 5.69 -19.01 4.95
CA ASN A 116 6.38 -17.89 4.31
C ASN A 116 6.01 -16.52 4.90
N GLY A 117 5.87 -16.43 6.22
CA GLY A 117 5.65 -15.18 6.92
C GLY A 117 5.99 -15.31 8.38
N LYS A 118 6.30 -14.19 9.02
CA LYS A 118 6.78 -14.19 10.40
C LYS A 118 6.18 -13.03 11.19
N PHE A 119 5.75 -13.33 12.42
CA PHE A 119 5.52 -12.32 13.42
C PHE A 119 6.74 -12.19 14.31
N GLU A 120 7.30 -10.99 14.39
CA GLU A 120 8.36 -10.73 15.36
C GLU A 120 7.76 -10.65 16.78
N ARG A 121 8.52 -11.15 17.76
CA ARG A 121 8.11 -11.26 19.16
C ARG A 121 9.07 -10.50 20.05
N LEU A 122 8.55 -9.91 21.12
CA LEU A 122 9.37 -9.23 22.12
C LEU A 122 10.34 -10.23 22.77
N PRO A 123 11.60 -9.83 23.05
CA PRO A 123 12.61 -10.69 23.64
C PRO A 123 12.12 -11.41 24.90
N GLY A 124 12.37 -12.72 24.98
CA GLY A 124 11.99 -13.55 26.14
C GLY A 124 10.48 -13.81 26.28
N SER A 125 9.66 -13.48 25.29
CA SER A 125 8.20 -13.65 25.37
C SER A 125 7.58 -14.18 24.07
N GLN A 126 6.30 -14.54 24.13
CA GLN A 126 5.49 -14.81 22.94
C GLN A 126 4.69 -13.58 22.48
N GLU A 127 4.83 -12.44 23.14
CA GLU A 127 4.10 -11.22 22.80
C GLU A 127 4.58 -10.68 21.45
N LEU A 128 3.64 -10.37 20.54
CA LEU A 128 3.98 -9.80 19.24
C LEU A 128 4.58 -8.40 19.43
N SER A 129 5.73 -8.15 18.79
CA SER A 129 6.40 -6.84 18.83
C SER A 129 5.65 -5.81 18.01
N GLY A 130 4.82 -6.21 17.04
CA GLY A 130 4.17 -5.31 16.09
C GLY A 130 4.88 -5.25 14.74
N ILE A 131 5.96 -5.99 14.55
CA ILE A 131 6.60 -6.20 13.24
C ILE A 131 6.07 -7.50 12.62
N LEU A 132 5.64 -7.40 11.35
CA LEU A 132 5.13 -8.49 10.53
C LEU A 132 5.91 -8.56 9.22
N GLN A 133 6.19 -9.76 8.75
CA GLN A 133 6.95 -10.00 7.52
C GLN A 133 6.22 -10.95 6.57
N ASP A 134 6.29 -10.65 5.28
CA ASP A 134 5.78 -11.46 4.18
C ASP A 134 4.31 -11.86 4.38
N SER A 135 3.98 -13.16 4.30
CA SER A 135 2.60 -13.66 4.41
C SER A 135 1.92 -13.35 5.75
N ALA A 136 2.68 -12.96 6.79
CA ALA A 136 2.08 -12.51 8.05
C ALA A 136 1.36 -11.18 7.90
N THR A 137 1.80 -10.32 6.98
CA THR A 137 1.17 -9.02 6.69
C THR A 137 -0.26 -9.20 6.20
N SER A 138 -0.53 -10.26 5.42
CA SER A 138 -1.86 -10.62 4.91
C SER A 138 -2.87 -11.03 5.98
N LEU A 139 -2.43 -11.26 7.23
CA LEU A 139 -3.32 -11.56 8.36
C LEU A 139 -3.80 -10.30 9.08
N LEU A 140 -3.33 -9.11 8.68
CA LEU A 140 -3.89 -7.85 9.14
C LEU A 140 -5.29 -7.67 8.54
N ALA A 141 -6.23 -7.18 9.36
CA ALA A 141 -7.55 -6.80 8.85
C ALA A 141 -7.46 -5.68 7.80
N GLY A 142 -6.45 -4.80 7.94
CA GLY A 142 -6.11 -3.78 6.97
C GLY A 142 -7.13 -2.64 6.84
N PRO A 143 -6.79 -1.60 6.07
CA PRO A 143 -7.74 -0.56 5.68
C PRO A 143 -8.91 -1.16 4.88
N ALA A 144 -10.03 -0.45 4.84
CA ALA A 144 -11.12 -0.81 3.94
C ALA A 144 -10.65 -0.77 2.47
N PRO A 145 -11.14 -1.66 1.59
CA PRO A 145 -10.86 -1.58 0.17
C PRO A 145 -11.23 -0.20 -0.39
N PRO A 146 -10.48 0.31 -1.39
CA PRO A 146 -10.77 1.61 -1.98
C PRO A 146 -12.14 1.59 -2.68
N THR A 147 -12.88 2.69 -2.52
CA THR A 147 -14.10 2.94 -3.29
C THR A 147 -13.78 3.30 -4.73
N ALA A 148 -14.78 3.24 -5.62
CA ALA A 148 -14.62 3.72 -6.99
C ALA A 148 -14.16 5.19 -7.06
N GLU A 149 -14.60 6.03 -6.11
CA GLU A 149 -14.16 7.41 -6.01
C GLU A 149 -12.68 7.51 -5.61
N ASP A 150 -12.25 6.70 -4.63
CA ASP A 150 -10.83 6.63 -4.22
C ASP A 150 -9.94 6.23 -5.40
N ASN A 151 -10.39 5.25 -6.20
CA ASN A 151 -9.67 4.80 -7.39
C ASN A 151 -9.58 5.91 -8.46
N VAL A 152 -10.66 6.66 -8.71
CA VAL A 152 -10.62 7.81 -9.62
C VAL A 152 -9.65 8.88 -9.12
N ARG A 153 -9.65 9.21 -7.81
CA ARG A 153 -8.69 10.18 -7.25
C ARG A 153 -7.25 9.70 -7.40
N SER A 154 -7.00 8.41 -7.17
CA SER A 154 -5.70 7.77 -7.33
C SER A 154 -5.22 7.83 -8.78
N ALA A 155 -6.07 7.46 -9.74
CA ALA A 155 -5.75 7.54 -11.16
C ALA A 155 -5.44 8.99 -11.61
N ARG A 156 -6.15 9.99 -11.08
CA ARG A 156 -5.82 11.41 -11.34
C ARG A 156 -4.48 11.83 -10.77
N ALA A 157 -4.15 11.40 -9.55
CA ALA A 157 -2.86 11.68 -8.93
C ALA A 157 -1.72 11.10 -9.79
N ALA A 158 -1.88 9.87 -10.28
CA ALA A 158 -0.93 9.24 -11.20
C ALA A 158 -0.80 10.01 -12.52
N LEU A 159 -1.92 10.32 -13.17
CA LEU A 159 -1.93 11.08 -14.44
C LEU A 159 -1.29 12.48 -14.31
N LYS A 160 -1.45 13.13 -13.15
CA LYS A 160 -0.78 14.39 -12.84
C LYS A 160 0.74 14.20 -12.79
N LEU A 161 1.22 13.20 -12.03
CA LEU A 161 2.65 12.93 -11.90
C LEU A 161 3.27 12.51 -13.23
N LEU A 162 2.64 11.59 -13.97
CA LEU A 162 3.10 11.14 -15.28
C LEU A 162 3.30 12.32 -16.24
N ARG A 163 2.35 13.27 -16.26
CA ARG A 163 2.47 14.49 -17.06
C ARG A 163 3.64 15.37 -16.61
N GLU A 164 3.84 15.53 -15.31
CA GLU A 164 4.93 16.34 -14.73
C GLU A 164 6.31 15.76 -15.07
N GLU A 165 6.42 14.44 -15.16
CA GLU A 165 7.62 13.71 -15.55
C GLU A 165 7.76 13.54 -17.09
N GLY A 166 6.86 14.10 -17.88
CA GLY A 166 6.92 14.04 -19.36
C GLY A 166 6.50 12.68 -19.95
N VAL A 167 5.87 11.81 -19.16
CA VAL A 167 5.28 10.55 -19.63
C VAL A 167 3.97 10.84 -20.35
N THR A 168 3.93 10.46 -21.62
CA THR A 168 2.79 10.72 -22.52
C THR A 168 2.03 9.45 -22.90
N SER A 169 2.62 8.27 -22.68
CA SER A 169 1.97 6.98 -22.82
C SER A 169 2.47 6.01 -21.74
N PHE A 170 1.59 5.12 -21.28
CA PHE A 170 1.94 4.09 -20.30
C PHE A 170 1.23 2.76 -20.59
N GLN A 171 1.81 1.66 -20.12
CA GLN A 171 1.20 0.33 -20.11
C GLN A 171 0.94 -0.12 -18.66
N GLU A 172 -0.33 -0.24 -18.28
CA GLU A 172 -0.77 -0.85 -17.02
C GLU A 172 -0.63 -2.36 -17.14
N ALA A 173 0.39 -2.91 -16.45
CA ALA A 173 0.84 -4.27 -16.64
C ALA A 173 -0.02 -5.35 -15.96
N ALA A 174 -0.94 -4.96 -15.08
CA ALA A 174 -1.85 -5.89 -14.40
C ALA A 174 -3.20 -5.22 -14.10
N SER A 175 -3.90 -4.81 -15.17
CA SER A 175 -5.17 -4.11 -15.03
C SER A 175 -6.25 -5.02 -14.45
N THR A 176 -6.88 -4.56 -13.39
CA THR A 176 -8.15 -5.10 -12.88
C THR A 176 -9.33 -4.33 -13.50
N GLU A 177 -10.55 -4.80 -13.25
CA GLU A 177 -11.77 -4.08 -13.63
C GLU A 177 -11.83 -2.70 -12.97
N ASP A 178 -11.54 -2.60 -11.67
CA ASP A 178 -11.52 -1.33 -10.93
C ASP A 178 -10.54 -0.32 -11.53
N THR A 179 -9.35 -0.78 -11.93
CA THR A 179 -8.37 0.06 -12.64
C THR A 179 -8.95 0.59 -13.94
N ALA A 180 -9.48 -0.28 -14.78
CA ALA A 180 -10.06 0.13 -16.05
C ALA A 180 -11.22 1.11 -15.87
N LEU A 181 -12.11 0.87 -14.90
CA LEU A 181 -13.25 1.74 -14.60
C LEU A 181 -12.82 3.13 -14.13
N ALA A 182 -11.78 3.22 -13.30
CA ALA A 182 -11.25 4.51 -12.84
C ALA A 182 -10.74 5.37 -14.00
N PHE A 183 -9.95 4.80 -14.91
CA PHE A 183 -9.45 5.51 -16.08
C PHE A 183 -10.55 5.77 -17.11
N ALA A 184 -11.52 4.87 -17.27
CA ALA A 184 -12.68 5.08 -18.14
C ALA A 184 -13.56 6.25 -17.66
N ALA A 185 -13.76 6.39 -16.35
CA ALA A 185 -14.46 7.54 -15.77
C ALA A 185 -13.77 8.86 -16.12
N ILE A 186 -12.44 8.93 -15.97
CA ILE A 186 -11.64 10.11 -16.32
C ILE A 186 -11.66 10.36 -17.84
N LYS A 187 -11.64 9.31 -18.66
CA LYS A 187 -11.76 9.41 -20.12
C LYS A 187 -13.08 10.05 -20.54
N LYS A 188 -14.19 9.65 -19.91
CA LYS A 188 -15.54 10.12 -20.25
C LYS A 188 -15.71 11.63 -20.12
N GLU A 189 -14.99 12.26 -19.19
CA GLU A 189 -14.97 13.71 -18.98
C GLU A 189 -13.81 14.42 -19.69
N GLY A 190 -12.98 13.71 -20.47
CA GLY A 190 -11.86 14.28 -21.21
C GLY A 190 -10.62 14.59 -20.35
N GLY A 191 -10.48 13.99 -19.17
CA GLY A 191 -9.43 14.31 -18.19
C GLY A 191 -8.12 13.52 -18.35
N LEU A 192 -7.97 12.66 -19.36
CA LEU A 192 -6.73 11.89 -19.57
C LEU A 192 -5.59 12.79 -20.04
N THR A 193 -4.44 12.75 -19.35
CA THR A 193 -3.23 13.49 -19.70
C THR A 193 -2.19 12.64 -20.45
N ALA A 194 -2.37 11.32 -20.47
CA ALA A 194 -1.51 10.36 -21.13
C ALA A 194 -2.34 9.23 -21.78
N ARG A 195 -1.78 8.58 -22.79
CA ARG A 195 -2.38 7.40 -23.43
C ARG A 195 -2.11 6.15 -22.60
N GLY A 196 -3.15 5.52 -22.07
CA GLY A 196 -3.03 4.26 -21.34
C GLY A 196 -3.33 3.05 -22.22
N PHE A 197 -2.47 2.04 -22.15
CA PHE A 197 -2.71 0.67 -22.60
C PHE A 197 -2.89 -0.20 -21.36
N PHE A 198 -3.90 -1.08 -21.35
CA PHE A 198 -4.29 -1.82 -20.14
C PHE A 198 -4.23 -3.31 -20.42
N ASP A 199 -3.28 -3.99 -19.80
CA ASP A 199 -3.12 -5.44 -19.91
C ASP A 199 -3.98 -6.09 -18.84
N TYR A 200 -5.14 -6.60 -19.25
CA TYR A 200 -6.08 -7.22 -18.30
C TYR A 200 -5.49 -8.50 -17.70
N LEU A 201 -5.50 -8.56 -16.38
CA LEU A 201 -5.08 -9.75 -15.66
C LEU A 201 -6.13 -10.85 -15.85
N VAL A 202 -5.78 -11.89 -16.60
CA VAL A 202 -6.60 -13.09 -16.75
C VAL A 202 -6.14 -14.13 -15.73
N GLN A 203 -6.99 -14.44 -14.75
CA GLN A 203 -6.70 -15.47 -13.77
C GLN A 203 -6.80 -16.84 -14.44
N PRO A 204 -5.71 -17.64 -14.45
CA PRO A 204 -5.79 -18.97 -14.98
C PRO A 204 -6.68 -19.82 -14.08
N PRO A 205 -7.42 -20.79 -14.64
CA PRO A 205 -8.23 -21.70 -13.88
C PRO A 205 -7.36 -22.55 -12.95
N ASN A 206 -7.92 -22.93 -11.80
CA ASN A 206 -7.22 -23.67 -10.75
C ASN A 206 -6.77 -25.10 -11.17
N ASN A 207 -7.20 -25.56 -12.34
CA ASN A 207 -6.78 -26.82 -12.93
C ASN A 207 -6.89 -26.76 -14.47
N THR A 208 -6.35 -27.78 -15.13
CA THR A 208 -6.28 -27.86 -16.59
C THR A 208 -7.65 -27.97 -17.27
N ALA A 209 -8.70 -28.39 -16.56
CA ALA A 209 -10.04 -28.52 -17.12
C ALA A 209 -10.71 -27.16 -17.42
N GLY A 210 -10.21 -26.07 -16.84
CA GLY A 210 -10.69 -24.73 -17.18
C GLY A 210 -9.91 -24.06 -18.32
N ILE A 211 -8.79 -24.62 -18.78
CA ILE A 211 -7.91 -23.97 -19.77
C ILE A 211 -8.65 -23.71 -21.09
N ASP A 212 -9.53 -24.60 -21.49
CA ASP A 212 -10.36 -24.46 -22.71
C ASP A 212 -11.27 -23.21 -22.67
N LEU A 213 -11.59 -22.68 -21.48
CA LEU A 213 -12.38 -21.45 -21.33
C LEU A 213 -11.54 -20.17 -21.54
N LEU A 214 -10.22 -20.23 -21.40
CA LEU A 214 -9.34 -19.09 -21.63
C LEU A 214 -9.17 -18.78 -23.12
N GLU A 215 -9.16 -19.79 -23.98
CA GLU A 215 -9.06 -19.61 -25.45
C GLU A 215 -10.26 -18.84 -26.03
N LEU A 216 -11.40 -18.83 -25.34
CA LEU A 216 -12.60 -18.10 -25.74
C LEU A 216 -12.57 -16.60 -25.40
N MET A 217 -11.63 -16.17 -24.54
CA MET A 217 -11.55 -14.77 -24.08
C MET A 217 -10.41 -13.97 -24.75
N ILE A 218 -9.64 -14.59 -25.63
CA ILE A 218 -8.52 -13.98 -26.36
C ILE A 218 -8.96 -13.72 -27.79
N TRP A 219 -9.76 -12.67 -28.02
CA TRP A 219 -10.02 -12.06 -29.33
C TRP A 219 -10.30 -10.57 -29.20
#